data_AF-A0A8C6XV12-F1
#
_entry.id   AF-A0A8C6XV12-F1
#
_cell.length_a   1.000
_cell.length_b   1.000
_cell.length_c   1.000
_cell.angle_alpha   90.00
_cell.angle_beta   90.00
_cell.angle_gamma   90.00
#
_symmetry.space_group_name_H-M   'P 1'
#
loop_
_entity.id
_entity.type
_entity.pdbx_description
1 polymer ?
#
loop_
_entity_poly.entity_id
_entity_poly.type
_entity_poly.pdbx_seq_one_letter_code
_entity_poly.pdbx_strand_id
1 'polypeptide(L)' 'MNCLNSLFYTWFMDMIYDEFREGKINIDKTLKLLNKFEVSYDYVHVKKVFKVRKYIYIF' A
#
# COMPACT_ATOMS: atom_id res chain seq x y z
N MET A 1 2.34 6.51 23.88
CA MET A 1 2.89 6.01 22.60
C MET A 1 4.39 6.25 22.61
N ASN A 2 5.21 5.23 22.33
CA ASN A 2 6.66 5.37 22.27
C ASN A 2 7.07 6.24 21.06
N CYS A 3 8.06 7.13 21.19
CA CYS A 3 8.54 7.99 20.09
C CYS A 3 8.92 7.21 18.82
N LEU A 4 9.50 6.01 18.99
CA LEU A 4 9.82 5.10 17.87
C LEU A 4 8.59 4.74 17.02
N ASN A 5 7.44 4.53 17.66
CA ASN A 5 6.21 4.21 16.94
C ASN A 5 5.69 5.42 16.16
N SER A 6 5.86 6.63 16.71
CA SER A 6 5.49 7.86 15.99
C SER A 6 6.39 8.07 14.77
N LEU A 7 7.69 7.87 14.91
CA LEU A 7 8.63 8.08 13.81
C LEU A 7 8.38 7.09 12.66
N PHE A 8 8.16 5.82 13.01
CA PHE A 8 7.83 4.77 12.05
C PHE A 8 6.50 5.04 11.35
N TYR A 9 5.49 5.48 12.11
CA TYR A 9 4.18 5.82 11.55
C TYR A 9 4.27 6.99 10.55
N THR A 10 4.96 8.08 10.92
CA THR A 10 5.15 9.22 10.02
C THR A 10 5.92 8.82 8.77
N TRP A 11 7.03 8.11 8.91
CA TRP A 11 7.83 7.62 7.78
C TRP A 11 7.01 6.71 6.84
N PHE A 12 6.24 5.79 7.40
CA PHE A 12 5.41 4.89 6.60
C PHE A 12 4.30 5.66 5.88
N MET A 13 3.64 6.60 6.58
CA MET A 13 2.60 7.43 6.00
C MET A 13 3.13 8.31 4.87
N ASP A 14 4.28 8.96 5.05
CA ASP A 14 4.93 9.74 3.99
C ASP A 14 5.27 8.88 2.78
N MET A 15 5.66 7.63 3.00
CA MET A 15 6.03 6.72 1.92
C MET A 15 4.83 6.28 1.06
N ILE A 16 3.67 6.10 1.68
CA ILE A 16 2.45 5.65 1.01
C ILE A 16 1.51 6.81 0.62
N TYR A 17 1.78 8.04 1.08
CA TYR A 17 0.87 9.16 0.96
C TYR A 17 0.41 9.41 -0.48
N ASP A 18 1.36 9.48 -1.43
CA ASP A 18 1.04 9.78 -2.83
C ASP A 18 0.15 8.72 -3.47
N GLU A 19 0.39 7.44 -3.17
CA GLU A 19 -0.42 6.34 -3.68
C GLU A 19 -1.82 6.28 -3.02
N PHE A 20 -1.93 6.68 -1.75
CA PHE A 20 -3.12 6.49 -0.92
C PHE A 20 -3.97 7.75 -0.71
N ARG A 21 -3.50 8.94 -1.15
CA ARG A 21 -4.17 10.24 -0.96
C ARG A 21 -5.63 10.27 -1.42
N GLU A 22 -5.96 9.50 -2.45
CA GLU A 22 -7.32 9.41 -3.00
C GLU A 22 -8.24 8.46 -2.20
N GLY A 23 -7.73 7.79 -1.16
CA GLY A 23 -8.46 6.78 -0.38
C GLY A 23 -8.80 5.51 -1.17
N LYS A 24 -8.22 5.35 -2.36
CA LYS A 24 -8.42 4.23 -3.29
C LYS A 24 -7.09 3.59 -3.63
N ILE A 25 -6.93 2.34 -3.22
CA ILE A 25 -5.84 1.48 -3.70
C ILE A 25 -6.36 0.59 -4.83
N ASN A 26 -5.61 0.54 -5.92
CA ASN A 26 -5.80 -0.37 -7.04
C ASN A 26 -4.58 -1.28 -7.17
N ILE A 27 -4.66 -2.24 -8.08
CA ILE A 27 -3.58 -3.19 -8.31
C ILE A 27 -2.27 -2.49 -8.70
N ASP A 28 -2.32 -1.50 -9.59
CA ASP A 28 -1.12 -0.83 -10.10
C ASP A 28 -0.37 -0.07 -8.99
N LYS A 29 -1.10 0.69 -8.17
CA LYS A 29 -0.57 1.38 -6.99
C LYS A 29 0.01 0.39 -5.98
N THR A 30 -0.63 -0.76 -5.79
CA THR A 30 -0.14 -1.81 -4.88
C THR A 30 1.18 -2.41 -5.38
N LEU A 31 1.26 -2.75 -6.67
CA LEU A 31 2.48 -3.30 -7.25
C LEU A 31 3.63 -2.29 -7.18
N LYS A 32 3.36 -1.01 -7.46
CA LYS A 32 4.34 0.08 -7.30
C LYS A 32 4.85 0.16 -5.85
N LEU A 33 3.95 0.04 -4.88
CA LEU A 33 4.29 0.06 -3.45
C LEU A 33 5.20 -1.12 -3.08
N LEU A 34 4.81 -2.34 -3.48
CA LEU A 34 5.57 -3.55 -3.19
C LEU A 34 6.98 -3.48 -3.79
N ASN A 35 7.11 -2.96 -5.01
CA ASN A 35 8.42 -2.70 -5.62
C ASN A 35 9.23 -1.64 -4.86
N LYS A 36 8.59 -0.56 -4.42
CA LYS A 36 9.25 0.52 -3.63
C LYS A 36 9.79 0.01 -2.29
N PHE A 37 9.11 -0.95 -1.68
CA PHE A 37 9.55 -1.62 -0.45
C PHE A 37 10.46 -2.82 -0.70
N GLU A 38 10.80 -3.12 -1.95
CA GLU A 38 11.57 -4.32 -2.35
C GLU A 38 10.97 -5.64 -1.81
N VAL A 39 9.64 -5.67 -1.65
CA VAL A 39 8.90 -6.84 -1.18
C VAL A 39 8.69 -7.78 -2.37
N SER A 40 9.11 -9.03 -2.22
CA SER A 40 8.81 -10.08 -3.21
C SER A 40 7.32 -10.42 -3.21
N TYR A 41 6.72 -10.54 -4.39
CA TYR A 41 5.30 -10.88 -4.53
C TYR A 41 5.03 -11.72 -5.79
N ASP A 42 3.94 -12.49 -5.75
CA ASP A 42 3.37 -13.16 -6.93
C ASP A 42 2.26 -12.28 -7.53
N TYR A 43 2.45 -11.83 -8.76
CA TYR A 43 1.47 -11.04 -9.50
C TYR A 43 0.10 -11.73 -9.60
N VAL A 44 0.05 -13.05 -9.80
CA VAL A 44 -1.20 -13.82 -9.88
C VAL A 44 -1.95 -13.75 -8.55
N HIS A 45 -1.23 -13.86 -7.45
CA HIS A 45 -1.78 -13.71 -6.11
C HIS A 45 -2.35 -12.31 -5.88
N VAL A 46 -1.56 -11.26 -6.14
CA VAL A 46 -2.02 -9.87 -5.97
C VAL A 46 -3.25 -9.60 -6.84
N LYS A 47 -3.23 -10.03 -8.11
CA LYS A 47 -4.38 -9.89 -9.01
C LYS A 47 -5.62 -10.60 -8.50
N LYS A 48 -5.48 -11.77 -7.87
CA LYS A 48 -6.60 -12.51 -7.28
C LYS A 48 -7.22 -11.75 -6.11
N VAL A 49 -6.42 -11.11 -5.26
CA VAL A 49 -6.92 -10.26 -4.14
C VAL A 49 -7.78 -9.12 -4.67
N PHE A 50 -7.33 -8.46 -5.75
CA PHE A 50 -8.09 -7.38 -6.39
C PHE A 50 -9.22 -7.84 -7.32
N LYS A 51 -9.32 -9.14 -7.65
CA LYS A 51 -10.39 -9.66 -8.53
C LYS A 51 -11.77 -9.56 -7.88
N VAL A 52 -11.83 -9.58 -6.55
CA VAL A 52 -13.08 -9.44 -5.79
C VAL A 52 -13.54 -7.97 -5.75
N ARG A 53 -12.62 -6.99 -5.86
CA ARG A 53 -12.92 -5.56 -5.78
C ARG A 53 -11.96 -4.73 -6.65
N LYS A 54 -12.52 -4.00 -7.63
CA LYS A 54 -11.78 -3.09 -8.54
C LYS A 54 -10.94 -2.04 -7.78
N TYR A 55 -11.41 -1.66 -6.60
CA TYR A 55 -10.69 -0.81 -5.65
C TYR A 55 -10.91 -1.34 -4.23
N ILE A 56 -9.90 -1.23 -3.39
CA ILE A 56 -10.07 -1.37 -1.94
C ILE A 56 -10.10 0.06 -1.37
N TYR A 57 -11.15 0.35 -0.62
CA TYR A 57 -11.28 1.59 0.15
C TYR A 57 -10.67 1.34 1.53
N ILE A 58 -9.86 2.27 1.98
CA ILE A 58 -8.97 2.08 3.14
C ILE A 58 -9.19 3.15 4.21
N PHE A 59 -10.23 3.98 4.02
CA PHE A 59 -10.75 4.96 4.95
C PHE A 59 -12.28 4.96 4.87
#